data_AF-A0A3R7RI11-F1
#
_entry.id   AF-A0A3R7RI11-F1
#
_cell.length_a   1.000
_cell.length_b   1.000
_cell.length_c   1.000
_cell.angle_alpha   90.00
_cell.angle_beta   90.00
_cell.angle_gamma   90.00
#
_symmetry.space_group_name_H-M   'P 1'
#
loop_
_entity.id
_entity.type
_entity.pdbx_description
1 polymer ?
#
loop_
_entity_poly.entity_id
_entity_poly.type
_entity_poly.pdbx_seq_one_letter_code
_entity_poly.pdbx_strand_id
1 'polypeptide(L)'
;MGREVGREGNSRMASSSVRAMMAKAVTTSPAFFSDNNSVQGFKERKDAIRRERKERGATLSQWYGMKKADLGTEERRELELLQFRNFVNPELKHQAPKKSNKEQNEFVEFGFFAGTGRNKRRRLKSFADEWIAENPELEQVVTKRLKRNVRLNRKTKQIVAKKAAKEAARAKAKKASKRSKKGDMLL
;
A
#
# COMPACT_ATOMS: atom_id res chain seq x y z
N MET A 1 -70.67 -19.68 65.07
CA MET A 1 -70.59 -18.67 64.00
C MET A 1 -69.12 -18.36 63.74
N GLY A 2 -68.50 -18.97 62.73
CA GLY A 2 -67.15 -18.63 62.29
C GLY A 2 -67.24 -17.82 60.99
N ARG A 3 -66.71 -16.60 60.98
CA ARG A 3 -66.61 -15.76 59.77
C ARG A 3 -65.31 -16.08 59.06
N GLU A 4 -65.40 -16.66 57.86
CA GLU A 4 -64.31 -16.63 56.87
C GLU A 4 -64.24 -15.23 56.27
N VAL A 5 -63.08 -14.58 56.37
CA VAL A 5 -62.79 -13.29 55.73
C VAL A 5 -61.79 -13.53 54.62
N GLY A 6 -62.13 -13.02 53.44
CA GLY A 6 -61.57 -13.37 52.14
C GLY A 6 -60.08 -13.05 51.96
N ARG A 7 -59.43 -13.92 51.20
CA ARG A 7 -57.99 -13.91 50.89
C ARG A 7 -57.76 -13.61 49.40
N GLU A 8 -58.41 -12.59 48.84
CA GLU A 8 -58.33 -12.30 47.39
C GLU A 8 -57.63 -10.97 47.02
N GLY A 9 -57.17 -10.19 48.01
CA GLY A 9 -56.61 -8.84 47.75
C GLY A 9 -55.13 -8.77 47.33
N ASN A 10 -54.31 -9.80 47.58
CA ASN A 10 -52.84 -9.67 47.53
C ASN A 10 -52.16 -10.16 46.24
N SER A 11 -52.84 -10.93 45.39
CA SER A 11 -52.22 -11.53 44.19
C SER A 11 -52.11 -10.56 43.00
N ARG A 12 -53.01 -9.59 42.89
CA ARG A 12 -53.03 -8.60 41.79
C ARG A 12 -51.96 -7.51 41.93
N MET A 13 -51.65 -7.09 43.16
CA MET A 13 -50.61 -6.08 43.39
C MET A 13 -49.20 -6.65 43.17
N ALA A 14 -48.96 -7.90 43.61
CA ALA A 14 -47.69 -8.59 43.40
C ALA A 14 -47.39 -8.82 41.90
N SER A 15 -48.40 -9.19 41.10
CA SER A 15 -48.21 -9.39 39.66
C SER A 15 -47.90 -8.08 38.92
N SER A 16 -48.51 -6.96 39.31
CA SER A 16 -48.23 -5.65 38.72
C SER A 16 -46.81 -5.14 39.01
N SER A 17 -46.33 -5.34 40.25
CA SER A 17 -44.98 -4.94 40.68
C SER A 17 -43.90 -5.76 39.97
N VAL A 18 -44.10 -7.09 39.86
CA VAL A 18 -43.19 -7.97 39.11
C VAL A 18 -43.18 -7.59 37.62
N ARG A 19 -44.33 -7.26 37.02
CA ARG A 19 -44.42 -6.80 35.62
C ARG A 19 -43.69 -5.48 35.41
N ALA A 20 -43.79 -4.55 36.37
CA ALA A 20 -43.08 -3.27 36.31
C ALA A 20 -41.56 -3.44 36.46
N MET A 21 -41.09 -4.35 37.32
CA MET A 21 -39.66 -4.68 37.42
C MET A 21 -39.12 -5.34 36.14
N MET A 22 -39.89 -6.25 35.52
CA MET A 22 -39.52 -6.89 34.26
C MET A 22 -39.51 -5.91 33.08
N ALA A 23 -40.42 -4.93 33.05
CA ALA A 23 -40.41 -3.86 32.05
C ALA A 23 -39.24 -2.87 32.23
N LYS A 24 -38.75 -2.70 33.46
CA LYS A 24 -37.56 -1.88 33.77
C LYS A 24 -36.25 -2.62 33.55
N ALA A 25 -36.29 -3.96 33.52
CA ALA A 25 -35.16 -4.76 33.10
C ALA A 25 -34.94 -4.54 31.59
N VAL A 26 -33.78 -3.98 31.26
CA VAL A 26 -33.33 -3.63 29.89
C VAL A 26 -33.42 -4.85 28.93
N THR A 27 -33.51 -6.05 29.48
CA THR A 27 -33.70 -7.34 28.80
C THR A 27 -34.99 -7.50 28.01
N THR A 28 -35.99 -6.63 28.17
CA THR A 28 -37.26 -6.69 27.41
C THR A 28 -37.34 -5.71 26.25
N SER A 29 -36.36 -4.81 26.11
CA SER A 29 -36.32 -3.86 25.00
C SER A 29 -35.87 -4.56 23.71
N PRO A 30 -36.52 -4.31 22.55
CA PRO A 30 -36.06 -4.82 21.27
C PRO A 30 -34.62 -4.39 20.95
N ALA A 31 -34.22 -3.20 21.42
CA ALA A 31 -32.87 -2.66 21.30
C ALA A 31 -31.80 -3.49 22.04
N PHE A 32 -32.14 -4.10 23.18
CA PHE A 32 -31.20 -4.96 23.90
C PHE A 32 -30.83 -6.23 23.12
N PHE A 33 -31.76 -6.77 22.33
CA PHE A 33 -31.50 -7.92 21.48
C PHE A 33 -30.87 -7.55 20.14
N SER A 34 -31.11 -6.34 19.60
CA SER A 34 -30.46 -5.87 18.37
C SER A 34 -29.01 -5.41 18.58
N ASP A 35 -28.74 -4.68 19.66
CA ASP A 35 -27.47 -3.97 19.83
C ASP A 35 -26.43 -4.81 20.59
N ASN A 36 -26.87 -5.64 21.55
CA ASN A 36 -25.94 -6.47 22.34
C ASN A 36 -25.81 -7.92 21.85
N ASN A 37 -26.67 -8.36 20.91
CA ASN A 37 -26.71 -9.76 20.48
C ASN A 37 -26.69 -9.92 18.95
N SER A 38 -26.18 -8.95 18.21
CA SER A 38 -25.78 -9.18 16.81
C SER A 38 -24.58 -10.11 16.81
N VAL A 39 -24.84 -11.41 16.86
CA VAL A 39 -23.86 -12.47 16.60
C VAL A 39 -23.28 -12.18 15.22
N GLN A 40 -22.11 -11.53 15.18
CA GLN A 40 -21.41 -11.20 13.94
C GLN A 40 -21.42 -12.43 13.05
N GLY A 41 -21.88 -12.25 11.81
CA GLY A 41 -22.08 -13.36 10.89
C GLY A 41 -20.78 -14.16 10.74
N PHE A 42 -20.87 -15.47 10.54
CA PHE A 42 -19.68 -16.32 10.39
C PHE A 42 -18.70 -15.82 9.32
N LYS A 43 -19.23 -15.19 8.24
CA LYS A 43 -18.43 -14.53 7.21
C LYS A 43 -17.67 -13.31 7.76
N GLU A 44 -18.33 -12.43 8.51
CA GLU A 44 -17.73 -11.24 9.11
C GLU A 44 -16.61 -11.61 10.09
N ARG A 45 -16.82 -12.63 10.93
CA ARG A 45 -15.77 -13.16 11.83
C ARG A 45 -14.56 -13.67 11.06
N LYS A 46 -14.78 -14.45 9.99
CA LYS A 46 -13.69 -14.94 9.13
C LYS A 46 -12.95 -13.79 8.45
N ASP A 47 -13.67 -12.76 8.00
CA ASP A 47 -13.05 -11.61 7.34
C ASP A 47 -12.33 -10.68 8.31
N ALA A 48 -12.80 -10.59 9.57
CA ALA A 48 -12.09 -9.92 10.65
C ALA A 48 -10.77 -10.63 10.98
N ILE A 49 -10.79 -11.97 11.16
CA ILE A 49 -9.58 -12.77 11.40
C ILE A 49 -8.59 -12.65 10.23
N ARG A 50 -9.08 -12.63 8.99
CA ARG A 50 -8.24 -12.41 7.80
C ARG A 50 -7.61 -11.03 7.80
N ARG A 51 -8.35 -9.99 8.15
CA ARG A 51 -7.82 -8.62 8.27
C ARG A 51 -6.76 -8.52 9.36
N GLU A 52 -7.03 -9.07 10.54
CA GLU A 52 -6.08 -9.10 11.65
C GLU A 52 -4.78 -9.85 11.28
N ARG A 53 -4.88 -10.99 10.58
CA ARG A 53 -3.69 -11.71 10.08
C ARG A 53 -2.90 -10.90 9.06
N LYS A 54 -3.58 -10.19 8.16
CA LYS A 54 -2.93 -9.31 7.18
C LYS A 54 -2.23 -8.14 7.86
N GLU A 55 -2.89 -7.50 8.82
CA GLU A 55 -2.32 -6.40 9.60
C GLU A 55 -1.09 -6.86 10.38
N ARG A 56 -1.18 -8.01 11.07
CA ARG A 56 -0.02 -8.61 11.76
C ARG A 56 1.17 -8.90 10.83
N GLY A 57 0.92 -9.33 9.60
CA GLY A 57 1.97 -9.53 8.60
C GLY A 57 2.51 -8.23 7.99
N ALA A 58 1.70 -7.16 8.01
CA ALA A 58 2.06 -5.84 7.49
C ALA A 58 2.66 -4.91 8.56
N THR A 59 2.74 -5.33 9.82
CA THR A 59 3.31 -4.53 10.92
C THR A 59 4.37 -5.31 11.68
N LEU A 60 5.49 -4.65 11.97
CA LEU A 60 6.57 -5.21 12.77
C LEU A 60 6.35 -4.86 14.24
N SER A 61 5.76 -5.78 15.01
CA SER A 61 5.41 -5.56 16.43
C SER A 61 6.63 -5.25 17.32
N GLN A 62 7.80 -5.82 17.00
CA GLN A 62 9.06 -5.57 17.70
C GLN A 62 9.52 -4.11 17.59
N TRP A 63 9.08 -3.39 16.55
CA TRP A 63 9.45 -2.01 16.26
C TRP A 63 8.25 -1.07 16.44
N TYR A 64 7.64 -1.09 17.62
CA TYR A 64 6.50 -0.21 17.97
C TYR A 64 5.34 -0.23 16.94
N GLY A 65 5.15 -1.34 16.23
CA GLY A 65 4.12 -1.46 15.20
C GLY A 65 4.47 -0.78 13.87
N MET A 66 5.76 -0.62 13.55
CA MET A 66 6.24 -0.09 12.28
C MET A 66 5.56 -0.81 11.11
N LYS A 67 4.95 -0.04 10.21
CA LYS A 67 4.20 -0.58 9.08
C LYS A 67 5.14 -0.92 7.93
N LYS A 68 4.74 -1.91 7.14
CA LYS A 68 5.39 -2.22 5.87
C LYS A 68 5.24 -1.01 4.95
N ALA A 69 6.34 -0.60 4.33
CA ALA A 69 6.38 0.58 3.51
C ALA A 69 5.81 0.30 2.12
N ASP A 70 4.76 1.03 1.73
CA ASP A 70 4.28 1.06 0.34
C ASP A 70 5.11 2.06 -0.46
N LEU A 71 6.34 1.63 -0.79
CA LEU A 71 7.33 2.51 -1.42
C LEU A 71 6.97 2.86 -2.86
N GLY A 72 6.87 4.16 -3.13
CA GLY A 72 6.78 4.74 -4.47
C GLY A 72 8.06 4.57 -5.29
N THR A 73 8.03 4.97 -6.56
CA THR A 73 9.23 4.84 -7.43
C THR A 73 10.37 5.80 -7.03
N GLU A 74 10.05 6.95 -6.47
CA GLU A 74 11.02 7.95 -6.00
C GLU A 74 11.71 7.46 -4.72
N GLU A 75 10.93 7.08 -3.72
CA GLU A 75 11.40 6.53 -2.43
C GLU A 75 12.30 5.30 -2.60
N ARG A 76 11.97 4.40 -3.54
CA ARG A 76 12.84 3.25 -3.86
C ARG A 76 14.21 3.68 -4.38
N ARG A 77 14.25 4.70 -5.24
CA ARG A 77 15.52 5.24 -5.75
C ARG A 77 16.31 5.91 -4.64
N GLU A 78 15.65 6.59 -3.71
CA GLU A 78 16.31 7.17 -2.53
C GLU A 78 16.95 6.09 -1.65
N LEU A 79 16.26 4.98 -1.42
CA LEU A 79 16.82 3.85 -0.69
C LEU A 79 17.98 3.17 -1.42
N GLU A 80 17.90 3.09 -2.75
CA GLU A 80 19.03 2.64 -3.58
C GLU A 80 20.22 3.59 -3.47
N LEU A 81 19.98 4.90 -3.48
CA LEU A 81 21.00 5.94 -3.33
C LEU A 81 21.76 5.81 -2.00
N LEU A 82 21.09 5.45 -0.90
CA LEU A 82 21.74 5.21 0.39
C LEU A 82 22.80 4.09 0.35
N GLN A 83 22.70 3.12 -0.57
CA GLN A 83 23.73 2.09 -0.74
C GLN A 83 25.06 2.69 -1.21
N PHE A 84 24.98 3.79 -1.94
CA PHE A 84 26.10 4.50 -2.55
C PHE A 84 26.65 5.63 -1.67
N ARG A 85 26.19 5.73 -0.42
CA ARG A 85 26.67 6.74 0.56
C ARG A 85 28.19 6.78 0.73
N ASN A 86 28.88 5.67 0.45
CA ASN A 86 30.34 5.57 0.50
C ASN A 86 31.04 6.58 -0.41
N PHE A 87 30.41 6.99 -1.52
CA PHE A 87 31.01 7.97 -2.43
C PHE A 87 31.02 9.40 -1.88
N VAL A 88 30.23 9.69 -0.84
CA VAL A 88 30.17 11.00 -0.20
C VAL A 88 31.33 11.19 0.75
N ASN A 89 31.59 10.19 1.60
CA ASN A 89 32.69 10.27 2.54
C ASN A 89 34.01 9.97 1.80
N PRO A 90 34.95 10.93 1.68
CA PRO A 90 36.23 10.72 1.00
C PRO A 90 37.01 9.51 1.52
N GLU A 91 36.87 9.18 2.80
CA GLU A 91 37.53 8.04 3.44
C GLU A 91 36.94 6.69 3.02
N LEU A 92 35.66 6.67 2.64
CA LEU A 92 34.93 5.44 2.28
C LEU A 92 34.79 5.26 0.76
N LYS A 93 35.33 6.18 -0.07
CA LYS A 93 35.17 6.16 -1.53
C LYS A 93 35.59 4.85 -2.21
N HIS A 94 36.57 4.15 -1.64
CA HIS A 94 37.08 2.89 -2.18
C HIS A 94 36.35 1.66 -1.65
N GLN A 95 35.45 1.82 -0.69
CA GLN A 95 34.66 0.71 -0.16
C GLN A 95 33.50 0.38 -1.09
N ALA A 96 33.38 -0.90 -1.42
CA ALA A 96 32.28 -1.39 -2.23
C ALA A 96 30.92 -1.06 -1.57
N PRO A 97 29.92 -0.59 -2.36
CA PRO A 97 28.56 -0.39 -1.87
C PRO A 97 28.03 -1.65 -1.20
N LYS A 98 27.42 -1.52 -0.03
CA LYS A 98 26.80 -2.65 0.65
C LYS A 98 25.62 -3.12 -0.19
N LYS A 99 25.63 -4.40 -0.59
CA LYS A 99 24.48 -5.02 -1.26
C LYS A 99 23.33 -5.09 -0.25
N SER A 100 22.22 -4.43 -0.54
CA SER A 100 21.00 -4.61 0.25
C SER A 100 20.26 -5.84 -0.24
N ASN A 101 19.74 -6.63 0.70
CA ASN A 101 18.75 -7.65 0.37
C ASN A 101 17.37 -6.98 0.30
N LYS A 102 16.53 -7.35 -0.68
CA LYS A 102 15.18 -6.80 -0.83
C LYS A 102 14.33 -6.94 0.44
N GLU A 103 14.57 -7.98 1.22
CA GLU A 103 13.91 -8.25 2.51
C GLU A 103 14.25 -7.21 3.59
N GLN A 104 15.41 -6.53 3.49
CA GLN A 104 15.84 -5.55 4.50
C GLN A 104 15.08 -4.22 4.39
N ASN A 105 14.41 -3.95 3.28
CA ASN A 105 13.77 -2.66 3.00
C ASN A 105 12.24 -2.71 3.08
N GLU A 106 11.66 -3.76 3.65
CA GLU A 106 10.21 -3.90 3.72
C GLU A 106 9.57 -2.96 4.76
N PHE A 107 10.28 -2.68 5.85
CA PHE A 107 9.81 -1.82 6.94
C PHE A 107 10.75 -0.61 7.06
N VAL A 108 10.34 0.51 6.47
CA VAL A 108 11.12 1.74 6.38
C VAL A 108 10.20 2.93 6.58
N GLU A 109 10.66 3.93 7.33
CA GLU A 109 9.97 5.21 7.50
C GLU A 109 10.87 6.38 7.08
N PHE A 110 10.30 7.31 6.32
CA PHE A 110 10.97 8.55 5.93
C PHE A 110 10.63 9.64 6.93
N GLY A 111 11.63 10.04 7.71
CA GLY A 111 11.52 11.13 8.67
C GLY A 111 12.31 12.36 8.24
N PHE A 112 12.12 13.45 8.98
CA PHE A 112 12.95 14.65 8.87
C PHE A 112 13.50 15.01 10.25
N PHE A 113 14.69 15.62 10.29
CA PHE A 113 15.27 16.08 11.55
C PHE A 113 14.55 17.34 12.05
N ALA A 114 13.88 17.23 13.19
CA ALA A 114 13.29 18.37 13.90
C ALA A 114 14.35 19.02 14.82
N GLY A 115 14.53 20.34 14.74
CA GLY A 115 15.38 21.11 15.66
C GLY A 115 16.80 21.44 15.18
N THR A 116 17.38 20.70 14.23
CA THR A 116 18.70 21.01 13.64
C THR A 116 18.52 21.75 12.31
N GLY A 117 18.36 23.07 12.40
CA GLY A 117 17.86 23.87 11.29
C GLY A 117 18.90 24.28 10.26
N ARG A 118 19.04 23.51 9.16
CA ARG A 118 19.32 24.15 7.86
C ARG A 118 18.22 25.18 7.58
N ASN A 119 18.61 26.33 7.03
CA ASN A 119 17.70 27.43 6.69
C ASN A 119 16.51 26.89 5.87
N LYS A 120 15.26 27.28 6.19
CA LYS A 120 14.04 26.71 5.56
C LYS A 120 14.10 26.73 4.03
N ARG A 121 14.72 27.77 3.45
CA ARG A 121 14.88 27.94 1.99
C ARG A 121 15.88 26.97 1.34
N ARG A 122 16.71 26.31 2.13
CA ARG A 122 17.71 25.32 1.68
C ARG A 122 17.31 23.88 2.00
N ARG A 123 16.12 23.67 2.58
CA ARG A 123 15.57 22.34 2.84
C ARG A 123 15.01 21.80 1.54
N LEU A 124 15.55 20.68 1.07
CA LEU A 124 15.05 20.02 -0.12
C LEU A 124 14.13 18.88 0.29
N LYS A 125 13.28 18.45 -0.64
CA LYS A 125 12.25 17.45 -0.37
C LYS A 125 12.83 16.04 -0.29
N SER A 126 13.90 15.78 -1.05
CA SER A 126 14.51 14.48 -1.22
C SER A 126 15.96 14.49 -0.77
N PHE A 127 16.41 13.37 -0.20
CA PHE A 127 17.83 13.11 0.03
C PHE A 127 18.66 13.23 -1.26
N ALA A 128 18.11 12.81 -2.42
CA ALA A 128 18.81 12.90 -3.70
C ALA A 128 19.10 14.35 -4.11
N ASP A 129 18.14 15.24 -3.86
CA ASP A 129 18.27 16.66 -4.18
C ASP A 129 19.31 17.33 -3.26
N GLU A 130 19.28 17.01 -1.96
CA GLU A 130 20.32 17.48 -1.02
C GLU A 130 21.70 17.01 -1.45
N TRP A 131 21.79 15.76 -1.88
CA TRP A 131 23.05 15.16 -2.30
C TRP A 131 23.65 15.84 -3.55
N ILE A 132 22.80 16.17 -4.53
CA ILE A 132 23.23 16.92 -5.73
C ILE A 132 23.64 18.34 -5.36
N ALA A 133 22.85 19.04 -4.52
CA ALA A 133 23.13 20.42 -4.13
C ALA A 133 24.45 20.57 -3.35
N GLU A 134 24.85 19.55 -2.59
CA GLU A 134 26.12 19.52 -1.86
C GLU A 134 27.33 19.20 -2.76
N ASN A 135 27.11 18.58 -3.92
CA ASN A 135 28.17 18.06 -4.80
C ASN A 135 27.97 18.51 -6.26
N PRO A 136 28.33 19.75 -6.62
CA PRO A 136 28.09 20.31 -7.95
C PRO A 136 28.77 19.54 -9.08
N GLU A 137 29.86 18.82 -8.82
CA GLU A 137 30.52 17.95 -9.80
C GLU A 137 29.63 16.78 -10.22
N LEU A 138 28.85 16.21 -9.28
CA LEU A 138 27.92 15.13 -9.58
C LEU A 138 26.78 15.62 -10.46
N GLU A 139 26.30 16.84 -10.26
CA GLU A 139 25.26 17.45 -11.10
C GLU A 139 25.66 17.46 -12.58
N GLN A 140 26.89 17.88 -12.88
CA GLN A 140 27.40 17.90 -14.24
C GLN A 140 27.51 16.50 -14.87
N VAL A 141 27.92 15.51 -14.09
CA VAL A 141 28.00 14.12 -14.56
C VAL A 141 26.61 13.54 -14.82
N VAL A 142 25.67 13.78 -13.90
CA VAL A 142 24.28 13.32 -14.00
C VAL A 142 23.60 13.94 -15.21
N THR A 143 23.73 15.26 -15.42
CA THR A 143 23.14 15.94 -16.59
C THR A 143 23.73 15.44 -17.90
N LYS A 144 25.04 15.20 -17.98
CA LYS A 144 25.68 14.59 -19.17
C LYS A 144 25.16 13.18 -19.43
N ARG A 145 25.04 12.33 -18.40
CA ARG A 145 24.52 10.96 -18.52
C ARG A 145 23.03 10.94 -18.90
N LEU A 146 22.22 11.81 -18.32
CA LEU A 146 20.80 11.96 -18.67
C LEU A 146 20.62 12.33 -20.14
N LYS A 147 21.35 13.34 -20.64
CA LYS A 147 21.33 13.72 -22.06
C LYS A 147 21.69 12.53 -22.96
N ARG A 148 22.71 11.74 -22.59
CA ARG A 148 23.10 10.53 -23.33
C ARG A 148 22.01 9.46 -23.31
N ASN A 149 21.40 9.18 -22.16
CA ASN A 149 20.34 8.19 -22.02
C ASN A 149 19.07 8.57 -22.78
N VAL A 150 18.67 9.85 -22.75
CA VAL A 150 17.54 10.35 -23.56
C VAL A 150 17.81 10.14 -25.05
N ARG A 151 19.02 10.45 -25.52
CA ARG A 151 19.43 10.22 -26.91
C ARG A 151 19.39 8.74 -27.28
N LEU A 152 19.89 7.85 -26.41
CA LEU A 152 19.86 6.40 -26.64
C LEU A 152 18.42 5.87 -26.66
N ASN A 153 17.57 6.29 -25.71
CA ASN A 153 16.16 5.91 -25.66
C ASN A 153 15.38 6.35 -26.90
N ARG A 154 15.69 7.54 -27.43
CA ARG A 154 15.10 8.01 -28.71
C ARG A 154 15.54 7.11 -29.88
N LYS A 155 16.83 6.76 -29.95
CA LYS A 155 17.36 5.87 -30.99
C LYS A 155 16.76 4.46 -30.90
N THR A 156 16.67 3.88 -29.71
CA THR A 156 16.10 2.54 -29.51
C THR A 156 14.62 2.52 -29.89
N LYS A 157 13.83 3.51 -29.47
CA LYS A 157 12.42 3.65 -29.90
C LYS A 157 12.29 3.73 -31.42
N GLN A 158 13.15 4.50 -32.09
CA GLN A 158 13.16 4.58 -33.56
C GLN A 158 13.52 3.24 -34.23
N ILE A 159 14.50 2.51 -33.70
CA ILE A 159 14.89 1.20 -34.22
C ILE A 159 13.76 0.19 -34.04
N VAL A 160 13.13 0.15 -32.86
CA VAL A 160 11.99 -0.72 -32.57
C VAL A 160 10.82 -0.40 -33.50
N ALA A 161 10.48 0.88 -33.68
CA ALA A 161 9.43 1.30 -34.60
C ALA A 161 9.74 0.89 -36.06
N LYS A 162 10.99 1.05 -36.52
CA LYS A 162 11.42 0.60 -37.85
C LYS A 162 11.33 -0.91 -38.02
N LYS A 163 11.72 -1.68 -36.99
CA LYS A 163 11.59 -3.15 -37.00
C LYS A 163 10.11 -3.57 -37.06
N ALA A 164 9.27 -2.99 -36.22
CA ALA A 164 7.83 -3.24 -36.21
C ALA A 164 7.16 -2.88 -37.55
N ALA A 165 7.54 -1.76 -38.18
CA ALA A 165 7.03 -1.38 -39.49
C ALA A 165 7.44 -2.37 -40.60
N LYS A 166 8.70 -2.85 -40.59
CA LYS A 166 9.17 -3.89 -41.53
C LYS A 166 8.44 -5.22 -41.33
N GLU A 167 8.19 -5.60 -40.08
CA GLU A 167 7.47 -6.83 -39.75
C GLU A 167 5.99 -6.76 -40.16
N ALA A 168 5.33 -5.61 -39.90
CA ALA A 168 3.97 -5.35 -40.37
C ALA A 168 3.87 -5.35 -41.90
N ALA A 169 4.85 -4.76 -42.61
CA ALA A 169 4.91 -4.79 -44.07
C ALA A 169 5.08 -6.23 -44.61
N ARG A 170 5.96 -7.03 -43.99
CA ARG A 170 6.12 -8.46 -44.34
C ARG A 170 4.84 -9.26 -44.08
N ALA A 171 4.14 -8.99 -42.98
CA ALA A 171 2.87 -9.65 -42.66
C ALA A 171 1.79 -9.30 -43.69
N LYS A 172 1.70 -8.03 -44.12
CA LYS A 172 0.79 -7.60 -45.19
C LYS A 172 1.14 -8.25 -46.53
N ALA A 173 2.42 -8.29 -46.90
CA ALA A 173 2.86 -8.95 -48.14
C ALA A 173 2.56 -10.46 -48.15
N LYS A 174 2.76 -11.16 -47.02
CA LYS A 174 2.38 -12.58 -46.87
C LYS A 174 0.87 -12.81 -46.96
N LYS A 175 0.05 -11.88 -46.44
CA LYS A 175 -1.42 -11.96 -46.56
C LYS A 175 -1.89 -11.66 -47.98
N ALA A 176 -1.26 -10.72 -48.68
CA ALA A 176 -1.56 -10.41 -50.08
C ALA A 176 -1.20 -11.57 -51.01
N SER A 177 -0.02 -12.19 -50.86
CA SER A 177 0.40 -13.34 -51.69
C SER A 177 -0.42 -14.60 -51.43
N LYS A 178 -0.92 -14.81 -50.20
CA LYS A 178 -1.88 -15.89 -49.91
C LYS A 178 -3.24 -15.66 -50.55
N ARG A 179 -3.67 -14.40 -50.70
CA ARG A 179 -4.95 -14.06 -51.35
C ARG A 179 -4.90 -14.24 -52.86
N SER A 180 -3.82 -13.84 -53.52
CA SER A 180 -3.68 -14.02 -54.98
C SER A 180 -3.65 -15.50 -55.38
N LYS A 181 -2.90 -16.35 -54.64
CA LYS A 181 -2.89 -17.81 -54.88
C LYS A 181 -4.23 -18.53 -54.70
N LYS A 182 -5.17 -17.94 -53.96
CA LYS A 182 -6.51 -18.53 -53.76
C LYS A 182 -7.51 -18.10 -54.85
N GLY A 183 -7.25 -16.96 -55.51
CA GLY A 183 -8.05 -16.48 -56.63
C GLY A 183 -7.80 -17.28 -57.92
N ASP A 184 -6.54 -17.64 -58.19
CA ASP A 184 -6.17 -18.46 -59.36
C ASP A 184 -6.59 -19.94 -59.25
N MET A 185 -7.00 -20.41 -58.07
CA MET A 185 -7.52 -21.78 -57.89
C MET A 185 -9.05 -21.89 -58.07
N LEU A 186 -9.73 -20.77 -58.33
CA LEU A 186 -11.19 -20.68 -58.50
C LEU A 186 -11.60 -20.14 -59.87
N LEU A 187 -10.65 -20.01 -60.80
CA LEU A 187 -10.84 -19.80 -62.24
C LEU A 187 -10.40 -21.06 -62.97
#